data_AF-A0A917LY10-F1
#
_entry.id   AF-A0A917LY10-F1
#
_cell.length_a   1.000
_cell.length_b   1.000
_cell.length_c   1.000
_cell.angle_alpha   90.00
_cell.angle_beta   90.00
_cell.angle_gamma   90.00
#
_symmetry.space_group_name_H-M   'P 1'
#
loop_
_entity.id
_entity.type
_entity.pdbx_description
1 polymer ?
#
loop_
_entity_poly.entity_id
_entity_poly.type
_entity_poly.pdbx_seq_one_letter_code
_entity_poly.pdbx_strand_id
1 'polypeptide(L)' 'MWRGMKSVMEFDPKDSQQKTESKWLEWNRHKSAVADKAVPNAEQTQAYLRKYDMV' A
#
# COMPACT_ATOMS: atom_id res chain seq x y z
N MET A 1 9.62 -18.31 1.93
CA MET A 1 8.60 -17.87 0.94
C MET A 1 8.32 -16.40 1.21
N TRP A 2 8.79 -15.49 0.35
CA TRP A 2 8.57 -14.04 0.54
C TRP A 2 7.07 -13.74 0.32
N ARG A 3 6.34 -13.40 1.39
CA ARG A 3 4.93 -12.98 1.35
C ARG A 3 4.82 -11.47 1.07
N GLY A 4 5.52 -10.97 0.06
CA GLY A 4 5.50 -9.55 -0.30
C GLY A 4 4.15 -9.15 -0.88
N MET A 5 3.57 -8.05 -0.37
CA MET A 5 2.41 -7.41 -1.00
C MET A 5 2.78 -6.96 -2.42
N LYS A 6 1.99 -7.35 -3.42
CA LYS A 6 2.14 -6.87 -4.80
C LYS A 6 1.33 -5.59 -4.96
N SER A 7 1.96 -4.51 -5.38
CA SER A 7 1.27 -3.29 -5.79
C SER A 7 1.16 -3.27 -7.31
N VAL A 8 -0.05 -3.01 -7.83
CA VAL A 8 -0.34 -2.91 -9.27
C VAL A 8 -0.76 -1.47 -9.55
N MET A 9 -0.35 -0.95 -10.71
CA MET A 9 -0.75 0.35 -11.23
C MET A 9 -1.56 0.15 -12.51
N GLU A 10 -2.67 0.89 -12.64
CA GLU A 10 -3.51 0.87 -13.83
C GLU A 10 -3.21 2.08 -14.73
N PHE A 11 -3.11 1.84 -16.03
CA PHE A 11 -2.90 2.87 -17.05
C PHE A 11 -4.05 2.87 -18.05
N ASP A 12 -4.40 4.04 -18.57
CA ASP A 12 -5.35 4.13 -19.67
C ASP A 12 -4.59 3.80 -20.97
N PRO A 13 -5.05 2.84 -21.80
CA PRO A 13 -4.39 2.52 -23.07
C PRO A 13 -4.34 3.70 -24.06
N LYS A 14 -5.11 4.77 -23.83
CA LYS A 14 -5.06 6.02 -24.61
C LYS A 14 -4.07 7.04 -24.08
N ASP A 15 -3.42 6.78 -22.93
CA ASP A 15 -2.40 7.66 -22.41
C ASP A 15 -1.19 7.70 -23.37
N SER A 16 -0.68 8.90 -23.61
CA SER A 16 0.62 9.05 -24.26
C SER A 16 1.73 8.56 -23.33
N GLN A 17 2.87 8.18 -23.91
CA GLN A 17 4.06 7.73 -23.17
C GLN A 17 4.44 8.72 -22.04
N GLN A 18 4.42 10.02 -22.35
CA GLN A 18 4.79 11.08 -21.41
C GLN A 18 3.81 11.20 -20.22
N LYS A 19 2.52 10.90 -20.46
CA LYS A 19 1.49 10.88 -19.42
C LYS A 19 1.62 9.64 -18.54
N THR A 20 1.94 8.49 -19.13
CA THR A 20 2.27 7.24 -18.41
C THR A 20 3.48 7.43 -17.50
N GLU A 21 4.54 8.05 -17.99
CA GLU A 21 5.75 8.36 -17.22
C GLU A 21 5.46 9.30 -16.04
N SER A 22 4.65 10.34 -16.27
CA SER A 22 4.25 11.27 -15.22
C SER A 22 3.45 10.58 -14.12
N LYS A 23 2.47 9.74 -14.51
CA LYS A 23 1.69 8.92 -13.57
C LYS A 23 2.60 7.98 -12.78
N TRP A 24 3.51 7.29 -13.44
CA TRP A 24 4.46 6.38 -12.79
C TRP A 24 5.34 7.09 -11.75
N LEU A 25 5.86 8.28 -12.07
CA LEU A 25 6.66 9.09 -11.15
C LEU A 25 5.84 9.53 -9.94
N GLU A 26 4.61 9.99 -10.15
CA GLU A 26 3.69 10.37 -9.07
C GLU A 26 3.37 9.17 -8.16
N TRP A 27 3.01 8.03 -8.74
CA TRP A 27 2.72 6.82 -7.98
C TRP A 27 3.92 6.34 -7.17
N ASN A 28 5.14 6.40 -7.72
CA ASN A 28 6.35 6.06 -6.97
C ASN A 28 6.63 7.04 -5.82
N ARG A 29 6.30 8.33 -5.94
CA ARG A 29 6.38 9.28 -4.82
C ARG A 29 5.41 8.95 -3.70
N HIS A 30 4.23 8.44 -4.05
CA HIS A 30 3.19 8.04 -3.09
C HIS A 30 3.24 6.57 -2.69
N LYS A 31 4.20 5.82 -3.22
CA LYS A 31 4.49 4.46 -2.79
C LYS A 31 5.12 4.55 -1.39
N SER A 32 4.26 4.74 -0.39
CA SER A 32 4.52 4.31 0.97
C SER A 32 4.67 2.79 0.88
N ALA A 33 5.89 2.36 0.53
CA ALA A 33 6.31 1.01 0.79
C ALA A 33 5.96 0.80 2.25
N VAL A 34 5.14 -0.20 2.50
CA VAL A 34 4.70 -0.65 3.83
C VAL A 34 5.90 -1.25 4.57
N ALA A 35 7.09 -0.66 4.43
CA ALA A 35 8.31 -0.97 5.14
C ALA A 35 8.24 -0.40 6.56
N ASP A 36 7.57 0.75 6.74
CA ASP A 36 7.51 1.46 8.02
C ASP A 36 6.18 1.30 8.78
N LYS A 37 5.17 0.66 8.18
CA LYS A 37 3.98 0.28 8.93
C LYS A 37 4.27 -1.02 9.64
N ALA A 38 4.74 -0.93 10.89
CA ALA A 38 4.83 -2.07 11.77
C ALA A 38 3.50 -2.83 11.74
N VAL A 39 3.51 -4.06 11.25
CA VAL A 39 2.35 -4.94 11.33
C VAL A 39 2.16 -5.25 12.81
N PRO A 40 1.05 -4.85 13.44
CA PRO A 40 0.86 -5.12 14.85
C PRO A 40 0.88 -6.62 15.10
N ASN A 41 1.54 -7.04 16.17
CA ASN A 41 1.49 -8.42 16.61
C ASN A 41 0.10 -8.77 17.18
N ALA A 42 -0.15 -10.04 17.48
CA ALA A 42 -1.45 -10.50 17.94
C ALA A 42 -1.96 -9.75 19.18
N GLU A 43 -1.07 -9.40 20.12
CA GLU A 43 -1.41 -8.64 21.33
C GLU A 43 -1.81 -7.20 20.99
N GLN A 44 -1.06 -6.53 20.12
CA GLN A 44 -1.36 -5.18 19.66
C GLN A 44 -2.69 -5.15 18.89
N THR A 45 -2.96 -6.17 18.07
CA THR A 45 -4.25 -6.32 17.39
C THR A 45 -5.39 -6.53 18.38
N GLN A 46 -5.25 -7.45 19.36
CA GLN A 46 -6.30 -7.67 20.37
C GLN A 46 -6.58 -6.42 21.21
N ALA A 47 -5.54 -5.70 21.63
CA ALA A 47 -5.68 -4.45 22.37
C ALA A 47 -6.43 -3.38 21.54
N TYR A 48 -6.11 -3.27 20.24
CA TYR A 48 -6.81 -2.36 19.34
C TYR A 48 -8.28 -2.76 19.19
N LEU A 49 -8.57 -4.04 18.96
CA LEU A 49 -9.94 -4.51 18.78
C LEU A 49 -10.81 -4.28 20.03
N ARG A 50 -10.26 -4.50 21.23
CA ARG A 50 -10.92 -4.17 22.51
C ARG A 50 -11.15 -2.67 22.69
N LYS A 51 -10.20 -1.84 22.25
CA LYS A 51 -10.31 -0.37 22.36
C LYS A 51 -11.43 0.21 21.49
N TYR A 52 -11.73 -0.43 20.36
CA TYR A 52 -12.74 0.01 19.40
C TYR A 52 -14.00 -0.86 19.39
N ASP A 53 -14.18 -1.72 20.40
CA ASP A 53 -15.38 -2.53 20.62
C ASP A 53 -15.77 -3.41 19.43
N MET A 54 -14.76 -3.91 18.71
CA MET A 54 -14.93 -4.76 17.53
C MET A 54 -14.85 -6.27 17.84
N VAL A 55 -14.77 -6.62 19.13
CA VAL A 55 -14.90 -7.99 19.70
C VAL A 55 -15.34 -7.92 21.15
#